data_AF-A0A2C9T288-F1
#
_entry.id   AF-A0A2C9T288-F1
#
_cell.length_a   1.000
_cell.length_b   1.000
_cell.length_c   1.000
_cell.angle_alpha   90.00
_cell.angle_beta   90.00
_cell.angle_gamma   90.00
#
_symmetry.space_group_name_H-M   'P 1'
#
loop_
_entity.id
_entity.type
_entity.pdbx_description
1 polymer ?
#
loop_
_entity_poly.entity_id
_entity_poly.type
_entity_poly.pdbx_seq_one_letter_code
_entity_poly.pdbx_strand_id
1 'polypeptide(L)'
;MAVSEMRGGGKGPGQRRNLPVVRWFQAGAVAAGVGAALIAAPAIAAADDGGASPAPTSHSSTSGKHSAGVGGHRPSVQAAAKGASAKRAAKPASASAVRPSAATGHSARVVAGVDRTPAAGVDSTSPVTQASAAVTTSSTSSSEVVTGLFREILRTDPTAEQLQRYSNLYNLLGTRAVVFSLYNSQPFRQQQVNNYFRELLGRAPTQAEMALGTVELAIGVPEPLVVAQIASGAEFYRASGGTATTYVSLLYRSMLGEPADAGQSAVYVQQLRAGLPTQVVALQFVTADAFRAVKVNEIYQVVLGRDVTDTEIQQYVDRWYWNRGLAGIAMGLLSSSANVARMTAGDVPLPDMVAVSQLQQILLAAYDEDPTGFVNLFNTYLKTDPVTGALCVSTCNTPLLELIRTGGATRGIPNEAIQITPINADVTSLIPTQNEVDVDKSIKYPLQNADQLEAYLQGGALVPGGSIVTADGGTYIVDGHHRWSGIYVINPYAQISAIDLGYVPNAQEALKEMQVSIAAEQGYLNVQTVQGQNLFTISKDDFDTQVALLIAGGDDPAAVMKVFADERNLTTMTQVQNYLWENVLRMRQFNQPITGATSRGYMPQPPDEGLSPLLHWMESGDLSYTLPVISYLG
;
A
#
# COMPACT_ATOMS: atom_id res chain seq x y z
N MET A 1 20.86 5.43 56.42
CA MET A 1 21.86 4.39 56.76
C MET A 1 22.27 3.68 55.47
N ALA A 2 23.46 3.08 55.40
CA ALA A 2 23.96 2.41 54.21
C ALA A 2 24.48 1.00 54.55
N VAL A 3 24.15 0.02 53.70
CA VAL A 3 24.67 -1.36 53.65
C VAL A 3 24.57 -1.76 52.16
N SER A 4 25.70 -1.82 51.44
CA SER A 4 26.39 -3.05 51.01
C SER A 4 25.55 -4.11 50.27
N GLU A 5 25.86 -4.27 48.98
CA GLU A 5 26.42 -5.50 48.34
C GLU A 5 25.58 -6.80 48.27
N MET A 6 25.77 -7.73 47.29
CA MET A 6 26.71 -7.81 46.16
C MET A 6 26.14 -8.65 44.97
N ARG A 7 26.65 -8.39 43.75
CA ARG A 7 26.82 -9.29 42.57
C ARG A 7 25.87 -10.48 42.30
N GLY A 8 25.24 -10.46 41.11
CA GLY A 8 24.77 -11.63 40.35
C GLY A 8 23.63 -11.27 39.37
N GLY A 9 23.49 -11.83 38.17
CA GLY A 9 24.37 -12.80 37.49
C GLY A 9 23.66 -13.68 36.44
N GLY A 10 22.97 -13.12 35.43
CA GLY A 10 22.27 -13.92 34.40
C GLY A 10 21.94 -13.14 33.12
N LYS A 11 21.96 -13.82 31.96
CA LYS A 11 21.52 -13.30 30.66
C LYS A 11 20.10 -13.79 30.34
N GLY A 12 19.28 -12.91 29.77
CA GLY A 12 18.03 -13.23 29.07
C GLY A 12 17.96 -12.49 27.73
N PRO A 13 17.09 -12.90 26.79
CA PRO A 13 16.99 -12.29 25.47
C PRO A 13 16.45 -10.86 25.51
N GLY A 14 16.73 -10.08 24.46
CA GLY A 14 16.48 -8.64 24.40
C GLY A 14 15.01 -8.27 24.28
N GLN A 15 14.39 -7.89 25.39
CA GLN A 15 13.11 -7.17 25.39
C GLN A 15 13.31 -5.80 24.72
N ARG A 16 12.63 -5.54 23.58
CA ARG A 16 12.64 -4.21 22.93
C ARG A 16 12.16 -3.18 23.95
N ARG A 17 12.95 -2.13 24.19
CA ARG A 17 12.56 -1.05 25.10
C ARG A 17 11.66 -0.06 24.36
N ASN A 18 10.47 0.19 24.89
CA ASN A 18 9.62 1.29 24.43
C ASN A 18 10.41 2.61 24.51
N LEU A 19 10.37 3.38 23.41
CA LEU A 19 11.09 4.64 23.29
C LEU A 19 10.49 5.69 24.26
N PRO A 20 11.32 6.45 25.00
CA PRO A 20 10.82 7.59 25.76
C PRO A 20 10.44 8.72 24.80
N VAL A 21 9.15 9.05 24.69
CA VAL A 21 8.64 10.14 23.85
C VAL A 21 9.27 11.48 24.28
N VAL A 22 10.21 11.98 23.49
CA VAL A 22 10.84 13.29 23.73
C VAL A 22 9.87 14.39 23.33
N ARG A 23 9.15 14.93 24.32
CA ARG A 23 8.27 16.10 24.16
C ARG A 23 9.08 17.36 23.81
N TRP A 24 9.25 17.61 22.52
CA TRP A 24 9.73 18.90 22.04
C TRP A 24 8.63 19.96 22.16
N PHE A 25 8.73 20.81 23.17
CA PHE A 25 7.84 21.97 23.34
C PHE A 25 8.15 23.04 22.30
N GLN A 26 7.11 23.68 21.75
CA GLN A 26 7.26 24.77 20.79
C GLN A 26 7.92 26.01 21.41
N ALA A 27 8.91 26.57 20.71
CA ALA A 27 9.34 27.96 20.85
C ALA A 27 10.00 28.42 19.54
N GLY A 28 9.76 29.67 19.11
CA GLY A 28 10.54 30.31 18.04
C GLY A 28 9.83 30.48 16.68
N ALA A 29 8.67 31.14 16.66
CA ALA A 29 8.19 31.75 15.42
C ALA A 29 9.10 32.94 15.03
N VAL A 30 10.01 32.74 14.07
CA VAL A 30 10.85 33.81 13.50
C VAL A 30 10.70 33.80 11.99
N ALA A 31 10.14 34.88 11.43
CA ALA A 31 9.92 35.02 10.00
C ALA A 31 11.23 35.34 9.26
N ALA A 32 11.96 34.30 8.84
CA ALA A 32 13.05 34.41 7.89
C ALA A 32 12.48 34.47 6.46
N GLY A 33 12.37 35.67 5.89
CA GLY A 33 11.77 35.87 4.57
C GLY A 33 12.62 35.29 3.43
N VAL A 34 12.17 34.17 2.86
CA VAL A 34 12.63 33.68 1.55
C VAL A 34 11.54 33.97 0.53
N GLY A 35 11.86 34.75 -0.51
CA GLY A 35 10.92 35.16 -1.54
C GLY A 35 10.54 34.01 -2.46
N ALA A 36 9.50 33.25 -2.11
CA ALA A 36 8.88 32.29 -3.01
C ALA A 36 8.24 33.04 -4.19
N ALA A 37 8.81 32.88 -5.39
CA ALA A 37 8.19 33.36 -6.61
C ALA A 37 6.91 32.55 -6.89
N LEU A 38 5.74 33.16 -6.67
CA LEU A 38 4.44 32.59 -7.00
C LEU A 38 4.31 32.41 -8.51
N ILE A 39 4.73 31.24 -9.02
CA ILE A 39 4.32 30.76 -10.34
C ILE A 39 2.85 30.38 -10.22
N ALA A 40 1.97 31.31 -10.62
CA ALA A 40 0.53 31.06 -10.68
C ALA A 40 0.24 30.05 -11.79
N ALA A 41 0.09 28.77 -11.42
CA ALA A 41 -0.50 27.77 -12.30
C ALA A 41 -1.93 28.21 -12.66
N PRO A 42 -2.36 28.11 -13.93
CA PRO A 42 -3.71 28.53 -14.32
C PRO A 42 -4.75 27.59 -13.70
N ALA A 43 -5.71 28.17 -12.98
CA ALA A 43 -6.83 27.41 -12.44
C ALA A 43 -7.65 26.81 -13.58
N ILE A 44 -7.75 25.48 -13.63
CA ILE A 44 -8.60 24.77 -14.58
C ILE A 44 -10.05 24.90 -14.08
N ALA A 45 -10.73 25.96 -14.50
CA ALA A 45 -12.12 26.19 -14.16
C ALA A 45 -13.02 25.13 -14.83
N ALA A 46 -13.55 24.19 -14.04
CA ALA A 46 -14.71 23.44 -14.44
C ALA A 46 -15.91 24.39 -14.50
N ALA A 47 -16.63 24.41 -15.63
CA ALA A 47 -17.81 25.25 -15.79
C ALA A 47 -19.00 24.64 -15.02
N ASP A 48 -19.71 25.48 -14.27
CA ASP A 48 -20.94 25.14 -13.54
C ASP A 48 -22.10 25.95 -14.15
N ASP A 49 -22.89 25.31 -15.02
CA ASP A 49 -24.06 25.90 -15.65
C ASP A 49 -25.31 25.74 -14.75
N GLY A 50 -25.46 26.66 -13.79
CA GLY A 50 -26.57 26.65 -12.83
C GLY A 50 -27.95 26.82 -13.46
N GLY A 51 -28.88 25.90 -13.14
CA GLY A 51 -30.23 25.84 -13.72
C GLY A 51 -31.34 25.55 -12.71
N ALA A 52 -31.72 26.57 -11.95
CA ALA A 52 -32.78 26.66 -10.92
C ALA A 52 -33.88 25.57 -10.84
N SER A 53 -34.17 25.10 -9.62
CA SER A 53 -35.42 24.40 -9.28
C SER A 53 -36.66 25.28 -9.47
N PRO A 54 -37.83 24.67 -9.70
CA PRO A 54 -38.80 24.62 -8.59
C PRO A 54 -39.54 23.27 -8.44
N ALA A 55 -40.29 23.14 -7.35
CA ALA A 55 -41.16 22.01 -7.01
C ALA A 55 -42.43 22.54 -6.29
N PRO A 56 -43.47 21.72 -6.01
CA PRO A 56 -43.96 20.52 -6.71
C PRO A 56 -45.48 20.58 -7.03
N THR A 57 -45.97 19.77 -7.98
CA THR A 57 -47.42 19.46 -8.12
C THR A 57 -47.66 18.02 -8.57
N SER A 58 -48.90 17.52 -8.43
CA SER A 58 -49.26 16.09 -8.43
C SER A 58 -49.99 15.58 -9.68
N HIS A 59 -50.13 14.25 -9.74
CA HIS A 59 -51.12 13.42 -10.46
C HIS A 59 -50.85 12.87 -11.88
N SER A 60 -50.90 11.52 -11.92
CA SER A 60 -51.66 10.66 -12.86
C SER A 60 -51.30 10.53 -14.35
N SER A 61 -50.66 9.38 -14.64
CA SER A 61 -51.20 8.30 -15.51
C SER A 61 -51.07 8.33 -17.06
N THR A 62 -51.34 7.15 -17.65
CA THR A 62 -51.61 6.82 -19.07
C THR A 62 -50.48 6.91 -20.12
N SER A 63 -49.77 5.78 -20.27
CA SER A 63 -49.66 4.96 -21.50
C SER A 63 -49.67 5.61 -22.90
N GLY A 64 -48.63 5.31 -23.70
CA GLY A 64 -48.59 5.45 -25.16
C GLY A 64 -47.54 4.54 -25.82
N LYS A 65 -47.76 4.08 -27.06
CA LYS A 65 -46.86 3.21 -27.86
C LYS A 65 -46.51 3.89 -29.20
N HIS A 66 -45.64 3.23 -29.99
CA HIS A 66 -45.33 3.47 -31.42
C HIS A 66 -44.32 4.60 -31.72
N SER A 67 -43.51 4.58 -32.80
CA SER A 67 -42.99 3.46 -33.63
C SER A 67 -41.80 3.98 -34.47
N ALA A 68 -41.15 3.12 -35.25
CA ALA A 68 -39.97 3.43 -36.07
C ALA A 68 -40.23 4.40 -37.25
N GLY A 69 -39.17 5.10 -37.69
CA GLY A 69 -39.12 5.92 -38.91
C GLY A 69 -37.68 6.02 -39.44
N VAL A 70 -37.53 6.08 -40.78
CA VAL A 70 -36.23 5.96 -41.48
C VAL A 70 -35.89 7.24 -42.25
N GLY A 71 -34.61 7.63 -42.26
CA GLY A 71 -34.09 8.66 -43.16
C GLY A 71 -32.61 8.98 -42.92
N GLY A 72 -31.71 8.54 -43.82
CA GLY A 72 -30.29 8.89 -43.80
C GLY A 72 -29.89 9.77 -45.00
N HIS A 73 -28.68 10.34 -44.98
CA HIS A 73 -28.03 10.99 -46.13
C HIS A 73 -26.48 10.88 -46.04
N ARG A 74 -25.81 10.86 -47.20
CA ARG A 74 -24.35 10.84 -47.44
C ARG A 74 -24.11 11.52 -48.82
N PRO A 75 -22.93 12.11 -49.16
CA PRO A 75 -21.60 11.48 -49.16
C PRO A 75 -20.63 12.19 -48.15
N SER A 76 -19.32 12.48 -48.27
CA SER A 76 -18.31 12.45 -49.36
C SER A 76 -16.86 12.29 -48.88
N VAL A 77 -16.09 11.49 -49.63
CA VAL A 77 -14.86 11.83 -50.40
C VAL A 77 -14.20 13.20 -50.05
N GLN A 78 -12.87 13.34 -49.84
CA GLN A 78 -11.70 12.60 -50.37
C GLN A 78 -10.51 12.56 -49.39
N ALA A 79 -9.47 11.76 -49.68
CA ALA A 79 -8.19 11.74 -48.97
C ALA A 79 -7.00 11.98 -49.92
N ALA A 80 -5.92 12.59 -49.42
CA ALA A 80 -4.62 12.66 -50.09
C ALA A 80 -3.48 12.86 -49.07
N ALA A 81 -2.33 12.22 -49.30
CA ALA A 81 -1.12 12.38 -48.49
C ALA A 81 0.14 12.38 -49.39
N LYS A 82 1.15 13.18 -49.02
CA LYS A 82 2.60 13.05 -49.35
C LYS A 82 3.36 14.33 -49.00
N GLY A 83 4.67 14.20 -48.73
CA GLY A 83 5.62 15.32 -48.65
C GLY A 83 6.60 15.17 -47.48
N ALA A 84 7.90 15.06 -47.75
CA ALA A 84 8.91 14.80 -46.71
C ALA A 84 10.29 15.43 -47.02
N SER A 85 11.04 15.69 -45.95
CA SER A 85 12.51 15.62 -45.85
C SER A 85 13.44 16.67 -46.52
N ALA A 86 14.13 17.41 -45.65
CA ALA A 86 15.60 17.36 -45.43
C ALA A 86 16.60 18.37 -46.09
N LYS A 87 17.24 19.13 -45.18
CA LYS A 87 18.71 19.31 -44.95
C LYS A 87 19.69 19.64 -46.11
N ARG A 88 20.41 20.76 -45.93
CA ARG A 88 21.86 21.00 -46.22
C ARG A 88 22.32 22.25 -45.43
N ALA A 89 23.60 22.56 -45.16
CA ALA A 89 24.91 21.94 -45.41
C ALA A 89 25.86 22.16 -44.19
N ALA A 90 27.20 22.01 -44.29
CA ALA A 90 28.10 21.99 -43.11
C ALA A 90 29.56 22.49 -43.31
N LYS A 91 30.18 22.94 -42.19
CA LYS A 91 31.64 23.08 -41.90
C LYS A 91 32.44 24.16 -42.72
N PRO A 92 33.71 24.54 -42.37
CA PRO A 92 34.72 23.81 -41.59
C PRO A 92 35.63 24.54 -40.53
N ALA A 93 36.16 23.70 -39.62
CA ALA A 93 37.48 23.64 -38.95
C ALA A 93 38.41 24.86 -38.67
N SER A 94 38.84 25.00 -37.40
CA SER A 94 40.25 24.97 -36.89
C SER A 94 40.24 25.31 -35.38
N ALA A 95 41.22 25.08 -34.50
CA ALA A 95 42.31 24.10 -34.30
C ALA A 95 43.39 24.80 -33.42
N SER A 96 43.57 24.38 -32.16
CA SER A 96 44.81 24.60 -31.38
C SER A 96 44.82 23.71 -30.13
N ALA A 97 45.98 23.54 -29.48
CA ALA A 97 46.20 22.58 -28.39
C ALA A 97 47.01 23.16 -27.21
N VAL A 98 46.78 22.64 -26.00
CA VAL A 98 47.55 22.94 -24.78
C VAL A 98 47.74 21.65 -23.96
N ARG A 99 48.96 21.42 -23.45
CA ARG A 99 49.27 20.44 -22.39
C ARG A 99 49.45 21.17 -21.05
N PRO A 100 49.30 20.46 -19.93
CA PRO A 100 50.38 20.46 -18.94
C PRO A 100 50.88 19.05 -18.61
N SER A 101 51.79 18.95 -17.64
CA SER A 101 52.51 17.72 -17.27
C SER A 101 52.46 17.48 -15.76
N ALA A 102 52.40 16.22 -15.35
CA ALA A 102 52.63 15.72 -13.99
C ALA A 102 53.68 14.60 -14.11
N ALA A 103 54.84 14.64 -13.43
CA ALA A 103 55.11 14.54 -11.99
C ALA A 103 55.35 13.08 -11.56
N THR A 104 56.24 12.86 -10.59
CA THR A 104 57.02 11.62 -10.45
C THR A 104 56.92 10.94 -9.07
N GLY A 105 57.18 9.62 -9.06
CA GLY A 105 57.25 8.78 -7.86
C GLY A 105 55.92 8.09 -7.52
N HIS A 106 55.88 6.90 -6.92
CA HIS A 106 56.97 6.11 -6.33
C HIS A 106 56.81 4.61 -6.66
N SER A 107 57.92 3.87 -6.68
CA SER A 107 57.89 2.40 -6.83
C SER A 107 58.08 1.70 -5.47
N ALA A 108 57.11 0.87 -5.09
CA ALA A 108 57.30 -0.10 -4.00
C ALA A 108 57.88 -1.42 -4.56
N ARG A 109 58.85 -2.01 -3.86
CA ARG A 109 59.59 -3.20 -4.28
C ARG A 109 59.42 -4.31 -3.24
N VAL A 110 58.98 -5.49 -3.67
CA VAL A 110 58.99 -6.73 -2.88
C VAL A 110 59.73 -7.80 -3.68
N VAL A 111 60.56 -8.60 -3.01
CA VAL A 111 61.41 -9.63 -3.64
C VAL A 111 61.46 -10.89 -2.78
N ALA A 112 60.90 -11.98 -3.30
CA ALA A 112 61.16 -13.38 -2.93
C ALA A 112 60.55 -14.29 -4.03
N GLY A 113 61.06 -15.50 -4.31
CA GLY A 113 62.29 -16.11 -3.78
C GLY A 113 62.43 -17.61 -4.10
N VAL A 114 62.87 -17.95 -5.32
CA VAL A 114 63.63 -19.17 -5.71
C VAL A 114 63.13 -20.56 -5.28
N ASP A 115 62.83 -21.45 -6.24
CA ASP A 115 63.51 -22.75 -6.33
C ASP A 115 63.57 -23.32 -7.77
N ARG A 116 64.20 -24.50 -7.98
CA ARG A 116 64.93 -24.83 -9.24
C ARG A 116 64.63 -26.20 -9.91
N THR A 117 64.41 -26.15 -11.25
CA THR A 117 64.97 -27.06 -12.31
C THR A 117 64.62 -28.57 -12.39
N PRO A 118 64.83 -29.27 -13.54
CA PRO A 118 64.83 -28.85 -14.96
C PRO A 118 64.14 -29.85 -15.96
N ALA A 119 64.24 -29.53 -17.26
CA ALA A 119 64.12 -30.41 -18.46
C ALA A 119 62.71 -30.77 -18.99
N ALA A 120 62.46 -30.91 -20.30
CA ALA A 120 63.15 -30.41 -21.51
C ALA A 120 62.20 -30.53 -22.75
N GLY A 121 62.27 -29.61 -23.71
CA GLY A 121 61.47 -29.64 -24.95
C GLY A 121 61.63 -28.37 -25.78
N VAL A 122 61.60 -28.47 -27.13
CA VAL A 122 62.14 -27.43 -28.03
C VAL A 122 61.07 -26.71 -28.88
N ASP A 123 61.33 -25.42 -29.12
CA ASP A 123 61.06 -24.65 -30.36
C ASP A 123 59.71 -23.93 -30.60
N SER A 124 59.79 -22.95 -31.52
CA SER A 124 58.76 -22.10 -32.14
C SER A 124 58.21 -20.87 -31.36
N THR A 125 58.79 -19.71 -31.72
CA THR A 125 58.22 -18.35 -31.78
C THR A 125 56.82 -18.07 -31.22
N SER A 126 56.71 -17.07 -30.33
CA SER A 126 55.47 -16.33 -30.05
C SER A 126 55.75 -14.85 -29.75
N PRO A 127 54.89 -13.91 -30.18
CA PRO A 127 55.04 -12.48 -29.88
C PRO A 127 54.65 -12.16 -28.42
N VAL A 128 55.23 -11.09 -27.86
CA VAL A 128 54.98 -10.68 -26.47
C VAL A 128 53.57 -10.12 -26.29
N THR A 129 52.67 -10.93 -25.75
CA THR A 129 51.37 -10.47 -25.25
C THR A 129 51.58 -9.72 -23.93
N GLN A 130 51.44 -8.40 -23.93
CA GLN A 130 51.33 -7.64 -22.68
C GLN A 130 49.98 -7.95 -22.02
N ALA A 131 49.97 -8.08 -20.69
CA ALA A 131 48.84 -8.65 -19.97
C ALA A 131 47.65 -7.68 -19.84
N SER A 132 46.52 -8.02 -20.46
CA SER A 132 45.27 -7.24 -20.41
C SER A 132 44.51 -7.29 -19.06
N ALA A 133 45.08 -7.92 -18.04
CA ALA A 133 44.37 -8.32 -16.81
C ALA A 133 43.65 -7.17 -16.08
N ALA A 134 44.25 -5.97 -16.05
CA ALA A 134 43.65 -4.81 -15.38
C ALA A 134 42.48 -4.17 -16.16
N VAL A 135 42.40 -4.37 -17.48
CA VAL A 135 41.31 -3.84 -18.30
C VAL A 135 40.04 -4.66 -18.06
N THR A 136 40.15 -5.99 -18.09
CA THR A 136 39.01 -6.90 -17.91
C THR A 136 38.31 -6.68 -16.57
N THR A 137 39.05 -6.67 -15.46
CA THR A 137 38.47 -6.47 -14.11
C THR A 137 37.77 -5.12 -13.96
N SER A 138 38.34 -4.05 -14.52
CA SER A 138 37.69 -2.72 -14.50
C SER A 138 36.43 -2.67 -15.37
N SER A 139 36.41 -3.33 -16.53
CA SER A 139 35.21 -3.39 -17.39
C SER A 139 34.06 -4.18 -16.76
N THR A 140 34.35 -5.30 -16.09
CA THR A 140 33.34 -6.09 -15.38
C THR A 140 32.71 -5.29 -14.24
N SER A 141 33.51 -4.72 -13.34
CA SER A 141 33.02 -3.89 -12.24
C SER A 141 32.22 -2.66 -12.71
N SER A 142 32.62 -2.05 -13.83
CA SER A 142 31.85 -0.96 -14.45
C SER A 142 30.47 -1.42 -14.91
N SER A 143 30.37 -2.61 -15.52
CA SER A 143 29.10 -3.16 -15.99
C SER A 143 28.17 -3.59 -14.84
N GLU A 144 28.73 -4.12 -13.76
CA GLU A 144 27.99 -4.49 -12.53
C GLU A 144 27.37 -3.25 -11.88
N VAL A 145 28.17 -2.20 -11.63
CA VAL A 145 27.71 -0.95 -11.01
C VAL A 145 26.72 -0.20 -11.91
N VAL A 146 26.92 -0.18 -13.23
CA VAL A 146 25.94 0.42 -14.14
C VAL A 146 24.63 -0.36 -14.14
N THR A 147 24.67 -1.70 -14.10
CA THR A 147 23.47 -2.54 -14.06
C THR A 147 22.72 -2.37 -12.73
N GLY A 148 23.42 -2.38 -11.60
CA GLY A 148 22.83 -2.10 -10.28
C GLY A 148 22.15 -0.73 -10.22
N LEU A 149 22.78 0.32 -10.75
CA LEU A 149 22.18 1.67 -10.81
C LEU A 149 20.94 1.75 -11.71
N PHE A 150 20.88 0.97 -12.78
CA PHE A 150 19.66 0.83 -13.60
C PHE A 150 18.54 0.13 -12.82
N ARG A 151 18.86 -0.86 -11.99
CA ARG A 151 17.88 -1.59 -11.17
C ARG A 151 17.32 -0.74 -10.03
N GLU A 152 18.16 0.02 -9.31
CA GLU A 152 17.69 0.90 -8.22
C GLU A 152 16.92 2.12 -8.72
N ILE A 153 17.38 2.75 -9.80
CA ILE A 153 16.80 4.03 -10.27
C ILE A 153 15.64 3.77 -11.24
N LEU A 154 15.75 2.82 -12.16
CA LEU A 154 14.79 2.62 -13.25
C LEU A 154 14.03 1.28 -13.21
N ARG A 155 14.23 0.46 -12.16
CA ARG A 155 13.64 -0.89 -12.00
C ARG A 155 13.66 -1.72 -13.29
N THR A 156 14.79 -1.70 -14.00
CA THR A 156 14.99 -2.43 -15.25
C THR A 156 16.46 -2.75 -15.46
N ASP A 157 16.76 -3.68 -16.37
CA ASP A 157 18.12 -3.92 -16.86
C ASP A 157 18.44 -3.01 -18.06
N PRO A 158 19.70 -2.53 -18.20
CA PRO A 158 20.11 -1.69 -19.32
C PRO A 158 20.18 -2.49 -20.64
N THR A 159 19.76 -1.89 -21.76
CA THR A 159 20.06 -2.47 -23.08
C THR A 159 21.58 -2.50 -23.34
N ALA A 160 22.05 -3.31 -24.29
CA ALA A 160 23.48 -3.41 -24.60
C ALA A 160 24.12 -2.04 -24.93
N GLU A 161 23.40 -1.18 -25.66
CA GLU A 161 23.84 0.17 -26.02
C GLU A 161 23.82 1.12 -24.82
N GLN A 162 22.83 0.97 -23.93
CA GLN A 162 22.78 1.72 -22.67
C GLN A 162 23.93 1.31 -21.75
N LEU A 163 24.13 0.01 -21.53
CA LEU A 163 25.21 -0.53 -20.71
C LEU A 163 26.58 -0.08 -21.23
N GLN A 164 26.81 -0.13 -22.55
CA GLN A 164 28.05 0.38 -23.16
C GLN A 164 28.20 1.90 -22.95
N ARG A 165 27.14 2.69 -23.20
CA ARG A 165 27.16 4.15 -23.03
C ARG A 165 27.44 4.56 -21.59
N TYR A 166 26.77 3.93 -20.62
CA TYR A 166 26.89 4.27 -19.21
C TYR A 166 28.18 3.70 -18.58
N SER A 167 28.70 2.56 -19.06
CA SER A 167 30.04 2.08 -18.68
C SER A 167 31.13 3.03 -19.17
N ASN A 168 31.00 3.59 -20.37
CA ASN A 168 31.91 4.64 -20.86
C ASN A 168 31.82 5.94 -20.02
N LEU A 169 30.61 6.31 -19.57
CA LEU A 169 30.43 7.45 -18.66
C LEU A 169 31.05 7.19 -17.27
N TYR A 170 30.86 5.98 -16.74
CA TYR A 170 31.47 5.51 -15.49
C TYR A 170 33.01 5.55 -15.56
N ASN A 171 33.59 4.99 -16.62
CA ASN A 171 35.04 4.98 -16.82
C ASN A 171 35.67 6.38 -16.96
N LEU A 172 34.89 7.39 -17.37
CA LEU A 172 35.38 8.76 -17.56
C LEU A 172 35.14 9.66 -16.33
N LEU A 173 34.00 9.53 -15.65
CA LEU A 173 33.52 10.47 -14.62
C LEU A 173 33.00 9.80 -13.33
N GLY A 174 33.06 8.47 -13.23
CA GLY A 174 32.68 7.67 -12.06
C GLY A 174 31.17 7.56 -11.79
N THR A 175 30.83 6.85 -10.72
CA THR A 175 29.46 6.55 -10.27
C THR A 175 28.56 7.79 -10.21
N ARG A 176 29.10 8.92 -9.74
CA ARG A 176 28.37 10.19 -9.57
C ARG A 176 27.78 10.72 -10.88
N ALA A 177 28.46 10.52 -12.01
CA ALA A 177 27.97 10.96 -13.31
C ALA A 177 26.89 10.03 -13.88
N VAL A 178 27.00 8.72 -13.64
CA VAL A 178 25.96 7.75 -14.00
C VAL A 178 24.69 8.03 -13.19
N VAL A 179 24.81 8.12 -11.86
CA VAL A 179 23.70 8.49 -10.95
C VAL A 179 23.03 9.79 -11.37
N PHE A 180 23.80 10.86 -11.58
CA PHE A 180 23.24 12.14 -12.00
C PHE A 180 22.51 12.03 -13.35
N SER A 181 23.05 11.30 -14.32
CA SER A 181 22.45 11.13 -15.64
C SER A 181 21.21 10.22 -15.66
N LEU A 182 21.08 9.27 -14.72
CA LEU A 182 19.90 8.42 -14.57
C LEU A 182 18.80 9.12 -13.76
N TYR A 183 19.15 9.70 -12.62
CA TYR A 183 18.21 10.46 -11.77
C TYR A 183 17.64 11.69 -12.49
N ASN A 184 18.42 12.36 -13.35
CA ASN A 184 17.93 13.47 -14.17
C ASN A 184 17.41 13.04 -15.56
N SER A 185 17.16 11.75 -15.77
CA SER A 185 16.59 11.23 -17.02
C SER A 185 15.07 11.50 -17.11
N GLN A 186 14.53 11.49 -18.34
CA GLN A 186 13.09 11.58 -18.53
C GLN A 186 12.33 10.33 -18.03
N PRO A 187 12.79 9.07 -18.29
CA PRO A 187 12.13 7.88 -17.77
C PRO A 187 11.96 7.89 -16.24
N PHE A 188 12.99 8.30 -15.49
CA PHE A 188 12.90 8.34 -14.02
C PHE A 188 11.83 9.31 -13.52
N ARG A 189 11.77 10.53 -14.08
CA ARG A 189 10.72 11.50 -13.71
C ARG A 189 9.32 11.01 -14.06
N GLN A 190 9.16 10.30 -15.18
CA GLN A 190 7.88 9.70 -15.57
C GLN A 190 7.48 8.54 -14.64
N GLN A 191 8.45 7.73 -14.19
CA GLN A 191 8.26 6.69 -13.19
C GLN A 191 7.86 7.28 -11.82
N GLN A 192 8.59 8.28 -11.32
CA GLN A 192 8.24 9.04 -10.11
C GLN A 192 6.80 9.57 -10.16
N VAL A 193 6.41 10.28 -11.22
CA VAL A 193 5.04 10.83 -11.34
C VAL A 193 3.98 9.73 -11.45
N ASN A 194 4.27 8.61 -12.14
CA ASN A 194 3.37 7.45 -12.16
C ASN A 194 3.18 6.84 -10.75
N ASN A 195 4.26 6.73 -9.99
CA ASN A 195 4.26 6.14 -8.65
C ASN A 195 3.47 7.04 -7.69
N TYR A 196 3.78 8.35 -7.63
CA TYR A 196 3.08 9.32 -6.77
C TYR A 196 1.55 9.30 -6.96
N PHE A 197 1.07 9.22 -8.22
CA PHE A 197 -0.36 9.15 -8.51
C PHE A 197 -1.01 7.83 -8.08
N ARG A 198 -0.31 6.71 -8.20
CA ARG A 198 -0.83 5.40 -7.76
C ARG A 198 -0.84 5.28 -6.23
N GLU A 199 0.22 5.75 -5.58
CA GLU A 199 0.45 5.69 -4.13
C GLU A 199 -0.45 6.67 -3.36
N LEU A 200 -0.82 7.81 -3.96
CA LEU A 200 -1.76 8.79 -3.37
C LEU A 200 -3.23 8.57 -3.77
N LEU A 201 -3.51 8.21 -5.03
CA LEU A 201 -4.86 8.29 -5.61
C LEU A 201 -5.37 6.95 -6.16
N GLY A 202 -4.61 5.86 -6.06
CA GLY A 202 -5.02 4.54 -6.57
C GLY A 202 -5.14 4.46 -8.09
N ARG A 203 -4.60 5.42 -8.85
CA ARG A 203 -4.72 5.47 -10.31
C ARG A 203 -3.45 5.90 -11.02
N ALA A 204 -3.37 5.62 -12.31
CA ALA A 204 -2.37 6.25 -13.17
C ALA A 204 -2.65 7.76 -13.34
N PRO A 205 -1.61 8.60 -13.55
CA PRO A 205 -1.80 9.97 -14.00
C PRO A 205 -2.35 9.99 -15.43
N THR A 206 -3.20 10.98 -15.73
CA THR A 206 -3.56 11.34 -17.10
C THR A 206 -2.35 11.86 -17.86
N GLN A 207 -2.43 11.90 -19.20
CA GLN A 207 -1.36 12.41 -20.06
C GLN A 207 -0.97 13.88 -19.73
N ALA A 208 -1.90 14.68 -19.21
CA ALA A 208 -1.65 16.06 -18.80
C ALA A 208 -0.92 16.14 -17.44
N GLU A 209 -1.39 15.39 -16.44
CA GLU A 209 -0.75 15.29 -15.11
C GLU A 209 0.68 14.73 -15.23
N MET A 210 0.86 13.66 -16.03
CA MET A 210 2.16 13.08 -16.36
C MET A 210 3.11 14.10 -17.00
N ALA A 211 2.61 14.88 -17.98
CA ALA A 211 3.42 15.89 -18.65
C ALA A 211 3.80 17.05 -17.71
N LEU A 212 2.88 17.52 -16.87
CA LEU A 212 3.12 18.61 -15.91
C LEU A 212 4.18 18.20 -14.88
N GLY A 213 3.96 17.12 -14.13
CA GLY A 213 4.90 16.67 -13.10
C GLY A 213 6.28 16.32 -13.68
N THR A 214 6.34 15.75 -14.88
CA THR A 214 7.62 15.48 -15.57
C THR A 214 8.38 16.77 -15.89
N VAL A 215 7.68 17.86 -16.23
CA VAL A 215 8.29 19.17 -16.48
C VAL A 215 8.71 19.87 -15.18
N GLU A 216 7.88 19.82 -14.13
CA GLU A 216 8.21 20.37 -12.81
C GLU A 216 9.49 19.75 -12.23
N LEU A 217 9.57 18.42 -12.22
CA LEU A 217 10.77 17.70 -11.82
C LEU A 217 11.97 17.96 -12.76
N ALA A 218 11.74 18.29 -14.03
CA ALA A 218 12.81 18.62 -14.98
C ALA A 218 13.37 20.04 -14.80
N ILE A 219 12.57 20.99 -14.28
CA ILE A 219 13.03 22.35 -13.93
C ILE A 219 13.54 22.47 -12.48
N GLY A 220 13.49 21.37 -11.70
CA GLY A 220 14.03 21.30 -10.35
C GLY A 220 13.04 21.68 -9.24
N VAL A 221 11.73 21.53 -9.45
CA VAL A 221 10.76 21.50 -8.35
C VAL A 221 11.08 20.29 -7.46
N PRO A 222 11.30 20.46 -6.14
CA PRO A 222 11.56 19.34 -5.24
C PRO A 222 10.42 18.32 -5.23
N GLU A 223 10.76 17.04 -5.23
CA GLU A 223 9.80 15.94 -5.31
C GLU A 223 8.68 16.00 -4.25
N PRO A 224 8.97 16.33 -2.97
CA PRO A 224 7.93 16.41 -1.95
C PRO A 224 6.88 17.51 -2.22
N LEU A 225 7.23 18.55 -3.00
CA LEU A 225 6.26 19.60 -3.38
C LEU A 225 5.28 19.10 -4.46
N VAL A 226 5.74 18.32 -5.43
CA VAL A 226 4.87 17.67 -6.43
C VAL A 226 3.89 16.73 -5.73
N VAL A 227 4.38 15.97 -4.75
CA VAL A 227 3.57 15.09 -3.90
C VAL A 227 2.55 15.86 -3.05
N ALA A 228 2.94 16.99 -2.45
CA ALA A 228 2.00 17.85 -1.72
C ALA A 228 0.94 18.50 -2.61
N GLN A 229 1.24 18.81 -3.88
CA GLN A 229 0.21 19.26 -4.83
C GLN A 229 -0.88 18.20 -5.01
N ILE A 230 -0.48 16.96 -5.34
CA ILE A 230 -1.40 15.83 -5.57
C ILE A 230 -2.23 15.55 -4.30
N ALA A 231 -1.59 15.45 -3.14
CA ALA A 231 -2.24 15.19 -1.85
C ALA A 231 -3.08 16.37 -1.30
N SER A 232 -2.95 17.57 -1.88
CA SER A 232 -3.85 18.68 -1.57
C SER A 232 -5.18 18.61 -2.33
N GLY A 233 -5.26 17.77 -3.36
CA GLY A 233 -6.36 17.72 -4.31
C GLY A 233 -7.69 17.25 -3.72
N ALA A 234 -8.79 17.74 -4.30
CA ALA A 234 -10.14 17.31 -3.96
C ALA A 234 -10.43 15.83 -4.29
N GLU A 235 -9.55 15.15 -5.01
CA GLU A 235 -9.59 13.70 -5.19
C GLU A 235 -9.07 12.98 -3.92
N PHE A 236 -7.85 13.29 -3.46
CA PHE A 236 -7.29 12.75 -2.22
C PHE A 236 -8.20 13.01 -1.01
N TYR A 237 -8.73 14.23 -0.87
CA TYR A 237 -9.66 14.59 0.22
C TYR A 237 -10.99 13.80 0.18
N ARG A 238 -11.48 13.42 -1.01
CA ARG A 238 -12.67 12.55 -1.13
C ARG A 238 -12.33 11.08 -0.91
N ALA A 239 -11.20 10.62 -1.43
CA ALA A 239 -10.69 9.25 -1.21
C ALA A 239 -10.45 8.95 0.27
N SER A 240 -10.02 9.96 1.04
CA SER A 240 -9.91 9.90 2.50
C SER A 240 -11.25 10.02 3.24
N GLY A 241 -12.41 9.83 2.59
CA GLY A 241 -13.73 9.93 3.25
C GLY A 241 -14.20 11.35 3.60
N GLY A 242 -13.55 12.42 3.09
CA GLY A 242 -14.12 13.77 3.10
C GLY A 242 -14.10 14.53 4.44
N THR A 243 -13.34 14.08 5.44
CA THR A 243 -13.22 14.79 6.74
C THR A 243 -11.79 15.24 7.04
N ALA A 244 -11.65 16.30 7.84
CA ALA A 244 -10.35 16.76 8.35
C ALA A 244 -9.58 15.66 9.11
N THR A 245 -10.27 14.80 9.86
CA THR A 245 -9.62 13.70 10.62
C THR A 245 -9.04 12.67 9.66
N THR A 246 -9.90 12.12 8.79
CA THR A 246 -9.54 11.01 7.91
C THR A 246 -8.60 11.43 6.79
N TYR A 247 -8.64 12.70 6.35
CA TYR A 247 -7.61 13.30 5.48
C TYR A 247 -6.22 13.29 6.12
N VAL A 248 -6.11 13.65 7.41
CA VAL A 248 -4.83 13.60 8.12
C VAL A 248 -4.38 12.15 8.31
N SER A 249 -5.27 11.22 8.68
CA SER A 249 -4.93 9.80 8.76
C SER A 249 -4.40 9.25 7.42
N LEU A 250 -5.00 9.62 6.28
CA LEU A 250 -4.51 9.21 4.97
C LEU A 250 -3.19 9.89 4.59
N LEU A 251 -2.96 11.17 4.94
CA LEU A 251 -1.64 11.80 4.76
C LEU A 251 -0.55 11.00 5.49
N TYR A 252 -0.77 10.65 6.77
CA TYR A 252 0.18 9.86 7.54
C TYR A 252 0.42 8.49 6.89
N ARG A 253 -0.64 7.71 6.61
CA ARG A 253 -0.53 6.36 6.00
C ARG A 253 0.11 6.37 4.61
N SER A 254 -0.24 7.32 3.72
CA SER A 254 0.34 7.40 2.38
C SER A 254 1.75 8.01 2.34
N MET A 255 2.09 8.93 3.24
CA MET A 255 3.36 9.68 3.18
C MET A 255 4.43 9.20 4.16
N LEU A 256 4.07 8.64 5.31
CA LEU A 256 5.00 8.11 6.31
C LEU A 256 4.88 6.60 6.52
N GLY A 257 3.78 5.98 6.09
CA GLY A 257 3.38 4.64 6.51
C GLY A 257 2.65 4.69 7.86
N GLU A 258 3.30 5.34 8.83
CA GLU A 258 2.93 5.20 10.24
C GLU A 258 1.52 5.71 10.56
N PRO A 259 0.76 5.01 11.43
CA PRO A 259 -0.47 5.55 12.00
C PRO A 259 -0.14 6.79 12.84
N ALA A 260 -0.90 7.87 12.61
CA ALA A 260 -0.59 9.16 13.19
C ALA A 260 -0.66 9.17 14.72
N ASP A 261 0.35 9.75 15.39
CA ASP A 261 0.25 10.07 16.82
C ASP A 261 -0.99 10.95 17.07
N ALA A 262 -1.77 10.60 18.10
CA ALA A 262 -3.02 11.26 18.43
C ALA A 262 -2.83 12.74 18.84
N GLY A 263 -1.64 13.11 19.35
CA GLY A 263 -1.29 14.49 19.65
C GLY A 263 -0.89 15.28 18.42
N GLN A 264 -0.07 14.72 17.54
CA GLN A 264 0.39 15.38 16.31
C GLN A 264 -0.73 15.54 15.28
N SER A 265 -1.50 14.48 15.02
CA SER A 265 -2.66 14.52 14.11
C SER A 265 -3.68 15.58 14.51
N ALA A 266 -4.01 15.68 15.80
CA ALA A 266 -4.94 16.67 16.33
C ALA A 266 -4.58 18.12 15.95
N VAL A 267 -3.30 18.46 15.79
CA VAL A 267 -2.86 19.80 15.35
C VAL A 267 -3.31 20.07 13.90
N TYR A 268 -2.97 19.19 12.96
CA TYR A 268 -3.37 19.33 11.56
C TYR A 268 -4.90 19.25 11.38
N VAL A 269 -5.56 18.35 12.11
CA VAL A 269 -7.02 18.23 12.11
C VAL A 269 -7.69 19.52 12.60
N GLN A 270 -7.16 20.15 13.66
CA GLN A 270 -7.70 21.41 14.18
C GLN A 270 -7.43 22.59 13.23
N GLN A 271 -6.30 22.62 12.52
CA GLN A 271 -6.02 23.62 11.48
C GLN A 271 -7.03 23.54 10.32
N LEU A 272 -7.30 22.34 9.80
CA LEU A 272 -8.30 22.11 8.75
C LEU A 272 -9.71 22.51 9.22
N ARG A 273 -10.09 22.13 10.45
CA ARG A 273 -11.37 22.54 11.06
C ARG A 273 -11.48 24.05 11.30
N ALA A 274 -10.35 24.75 11.43
CA ALA A 274 -10.28 26.22 11.49
C ALA A 274 -10.29 26.89 10.09
N GLY A 275 -10.44 26.13 9.00
CA GLY A 275 -10.52 26.64 7.64
C GLY A 275 -9.19 26.79 6.91
N LEU A 276 -8.09 26.20 7.42
CA LEU A 276 -6.81 26.19 6.70
C LEU A 276 -6.90 25.28 5.46
N PRO A 277 -6.49 25.71 4.25
CA PRO A 277 -6.60 24.88 3.05
C PRO A 277 -5.70 23.63 3.07
N THR A 278 -6.15 22.56 2.42
CA THR A 278 -5.39 21.30 2.25
C THR A 278 -4.02 21.54 1.61
N GLN A 279 -3.89 22.52 0.72
CA GLN A 279 -2.62 22.92 0.09
C GLN A 279 -1.58 23.35 1.13
N VAL A 280 -2.02 24.08 2.17
CA VAL A 280 -1.12 24.56 3.22
C VAL A 280 -0.78 23.44 4.20
N VAL A 281 -1.73 22.56 4.51
CA VAL A 281 -1.51 21.42 5.40
C VAL A 281 -0.60 20.37 4.76
N ALA A 282 -0.84 19.98 3.50
CA ALA A 282 0.05 19.08 2.76
C ALA A 282 1.47 19.66 2.64
N LEU A 283 1.61 20.96 2.39
CA LEU A 283 2.91 21.64 2.36
C LEU A 283 3.61 21.62 3.73
N GLN A 284 2.89 21.90 4.82
CA GLN A 284 3.44 21.80 6.19
C GLN A 284 3.83 20.36 6.54
N PHE A 285 3.11 19.36 6.01
CA PHE A 285 3.39 17.95 6.23
C PHE A 285 4.69 17.52 5.57
N VAL A 286 4.83 17.69 4.25
CA VAL A 286 6.03 17.27 3.49
C VAL A 286 7.28 18.10 3.81
N THR A 287 7.14 19.21 4.53
CA THR A 287 8.26 20.03 4.98
C THR A 287 8.64 19.78 6.44
N ALA A 288 7.88 18.99 7.20
CA ALA A 288 8.17 18.65 8.60
C ALA A 288 9.36 17.69 8.75
N ASP A 289 10.08 17.78 9.88
CA ASP A 289 11.27 16.97 10.12
C ASP A 289 10.98 15.48 10.34
N ALA A 290 9.78 15.12 10.79
CA ALA A 290 9.31 13.74 10.83
C ALA A 290 9.24 13.11 9.41
N PHE A 291 8.64 13.83 8.46
CA PHE A 291 8.62 13.41 7.05
C PHE A 291 10.04 13.30 6.48
N ARG A 292 10.92 14.26 6.77
CA ARG A 292 12.33 14.19 6.35
C ARG A 292 13.05 12.97 6.93
N ALA A 293 12.79 12.62 8.19
CA ALA A 293 13.40 11.46 8.85
C ALA A 293 12.98 10.14 8.20
N VAL A 294 11.68 9.94 7.97
CA VAL A 294 11.15 8.73 7.30
C VAL A 294 11.72 8.61 5.88
N LYS A 295 11.69 9.69 5.09
CA LYS A 295 12.22 9.67 3.71
C LYS A 295 13.74 9.57 3.62
N VAL A 296 14.47 9.89 4.68
CA VAL A 296 15.90 9.53 4.81
C VAL A 296 16.07 8.04 5.13
N ASN A 297 15.24 7.46 6.00
CA ASN A 297 15.29 6.04 6.32
C ASN A 297 14.96 5.15 5.10
N GLU A 298 13.90 5.45 4.36
CA GLU A 298 13.53 4.71 3.14
C GLU A 298 14.69 4.68 2.12
N ILE A 299 15.34 5.82 1.87
CA ILE A 299 16.51 5.87 0.97
C ILE A 299 17.66 5.03 1.55
N TYR A 300 17.87 5.02 2.86
CA TYR A 300 18.88 4.18 3.51
C TYR A 300 18.58 2.68 3.37
N GLN A 301 17.34 2.27 3.60
CA GLN A 301 16.92 0.87 3.49
C GLN A 301 17.00 0.37 2.04
N VAL A 302 16.52 1.16 1.06
CA VAL A 302 16.61 0.83 -0.37
C VAL A 302 18.07 0.80 -0.86
N VAL A 303 18.85 1.85 -0.60
CA VAL A 303 20.17 2.07 -1.23
C VAL A 303 21.33 1.45 -0.46
N LEU A 304 21.21 1.26 0.86
CA LEU A 304 22.25 0.66 1.69
C LEU A 304 21.84 -0.65 2.37
N GLY A 305 20.59 -1.11 2.23
CA GLY A 305 20.12 -2.38 2.81
C GLY A 305 20.06 -2.37 4.34
N ARG A 306 19.92 -1.18 4.97
CA ARG A 306 19.85 -1.03 6.42
C ARG A 306 19.05 0.21 6.85
N ASP A 307 18.62 0.20 8.10
CA ASP A 307 18.08 1.39 8.76
C ASP A 307 19.13 2.50 8.89
N VAL A 308 18.64 3.74 8.91
CA VAL A 308 19.45 4.92 9.27
C VAL A 308 19.49 5.08 10.80
N THR A 309 20.62 5.54 11.35
CA THR A 309 20.72 5.82 12.80
C THR A 309 20.21 7.22 13.15
N ASP A 310 19.72 7.45 14.38
CA ASP A 310 19.29 8.77 14.87
C ASP A 310 20.30 9.89 14.57
N THR A 311 21.59 9.59 14.73
CA THR A 311 22.69 10.54 14.50
C THR A 311 22.92 10.83 13.01
N GLU A 312 22.58 9.89 12.12
CA GLU A 312 22.53 10.11 10.67
C GLU A 312 21.28 10.91 10.29
N ILE A 313 20.08 10.58 10.84
CA ILE A 313 18.83 11.34 10.61
C ILE A 313 19.03 12.83 10.89
N GLN A 314 19.46 13.19 12.11
CA GLN A 314 19.67 14.59 12.48
C GLN A 314 20.68 15.27 11.54
N GLN A 315 21.75 14.56 11.18
CA GLN A 315 22.75 15.02 10.20
C GLN A 315 22.22 15.25 8.78
N TYR A 316 21.12 14.63 8.37
CA TYR A 316 20.45 14.91 7.10
C TYR A 316 19.38 16.00 7.22
N VAL A 317 18.65 16.02 8.33
CA VAL A 317 17.60 16.99 8.66
C VAL A 317 18.18 18.40 8.86
N ASP A 318 19.15 18.57 9.76
CA ASP A 318 19.84 19.85 10.04
C ASP A 318 20.44 20.48 8.77
N ARG A 319 20.88 19.62 7.84
CA ARG A 319 21.57 20.01 6.61
C ARG A 319 20.70 19.86 5.37
N TRP A 320 19.38 19.68 5.50
CA TRP A 320 18.46 19.36 4.39
C TRP A 320 18.67 20.24 3.15
N TYR A 321 18.75 21.57 3.33
CA TYR A 321 19.02 22.51 2.25
C TYR A 321 20.40 22.30 1.59
N TRP A 322 21.46 22.15 2.39
CA TRP A 322 22.83 21.95 1.90
C TRP A 322 23.03 20.59 1.22
N ASN A 323 22.30 19.57 1.69
CA ASN A 323 22.17 18.26 1.07
C ASN A 323 21.34 18.29 -0.23
N ARG A 324 20.75 19.45 -0.60
CA ARG A 324 19.86 19.67 -1.75
C ARG A 324 18.54 18.91 -1.68
N GLY A 325 18.00 18.78 -0.46
CA GLY A 325 16.78 18.03 -0.18
C GLY A 325 16.90 16.56 -0.56
N LEU A 326 15.74 15.93 -0.75
CA LEU A 326 15.61 14.49 -0.96
C LEU A 326 16.42 14.00 -2.18
N ALA A 327 16.32 14.69 -3.32
CA ALA A 327 17.09 14.41 -4.53
C ALA A 327 18.61 14.31 -4.31
N GLY A 328 19.19 15.24 -3.54
CA GLY A 328 20.64 15.26 -3.31
C GLY A 328 21.10 14.24 -2.28
N ILE A 329 20.24 13.89 -1.32
CA ILE A 329 20.45 12.77 -0.38
C ILE A 329 20.44 11.45 -1.14
N ALA A 330 19.41 11.21 -1.97
CA ALA A 330 19.29 10.06 -2.86
C ALA A 330 20.53 9.91 -3.77
N MET A 331 20.85 10.93 -4.58
CA MET A 331 22.03 10.90 -5.45
C MET A 331 23.35 10.76 -4.69
N GLY A 332 23.44 11.27 -3.45
CA GLY A 332 24.61 11.12 -2.58
C GLY A 332 24.83 9.67 -2.12
N LEU A 333 23.76 8.99 -1.70
CA LEU A 333 23.79 7.60 -1.24
C LEU A 333 23.93 6.61 -2.40
N LEU A 334 23.21 6.84 -3.50
CA LEU A 334 23.30 6.03 -4.73
C LEU A 334 24.72 6.00 -5.30
N SER A 335 25.47 7.11 -5.15
CA SER A 335 26.87 7.22 -5.59
C SER A 335 27.92 6.93 -4.51
N SER A 336 27.51 6.40 -3.35
CA SER A 336 28.41 6.03 -2.25
C SER A 336 29.22 4.76 -2.54
N SER A 337 30.38 4.63 -1.90
CA SER A 337 31.20 3.41 -1.98
C SER A 337 30.53 2.19 -1.35
N ALA A 338 29.62 2.39 -0.39
CA ALA A 338 28.85 1.31 0.23
C ALA A 338 27.82 0.72 -0.75
N ASN A 339 27.11 1.56 -1.51
CA ASN A 339 26.20 1.07 -2.54
C ASN A 339 26.95 0.43 -3.72
N VAL A 340 28.06 1.03 -4.15
CA VAL A 340 28.94 0.42 -5.17
C VAL A 340 29.39 -0.99 -4.74
N ALA A 341 29.69 -1.21 -3.45
CA ALA A 341 30.05 -2.52 -2.93
C ALA A 341 28.89 -3.53 -3.06
N ARG A 342 27.66 -3.15 -2.66
CA ARG A 342 26.44 -3.96 -2.84
C ARG A 342 26.26 -4.40 -4.30
N MET A 343 26.41 -3.48 -5.24
CA MET A 343 26.28 -3.78 -6.68
C MET A 343 27.31 -4.80 -7.17
N THR A 344 28.58 -4.67 -6.74
CA THR A 344 29.65 -5.62 -7.08
C THR A 344 29.54 -6.96 -6.35
N ALA A 345 28.78 -7.03 -5.25
CA ALA A 345 28.47 -8.29 -4.55
C ALA A 345 27.24 -9.01 -5.14
N GLY A 346 26.38 -8.30 -5.88
CA GLY A 346 25.11 -8.80 -6.39
C GLY A 346 23.91 -8.49 -5.48
N ASP A 347 24.10 -7.74 -4.39
CA ASP A 347 23.09 -7.39 -3.37
C ASP A 347 22.03 -6.37 -3.85
N VAL A 348 21.93 -6.20 -5.17
CA VAL A 348 20.96 -5.35 -5.89
C VAL A 348 20.27 -6.19 -6.97
N PRO A 349 19.44 -7.18 -6.58
CA PRO A 349 18.62 -7.94 -7.52
C PRO A 349 17.52 -7.05 -8.12
N LEU A 350 17.12 -7.35 -9.35
CA LEU A 350 15.84 -6.88 -9.88
C LEU A 350 14.77 -7.91 -9.48
N PRO A 351 13.63 -7.52 -8.87
CA PRO A 351 12.51 -8.45 -8.66
C PRO A 351 11.89 -8.86 -9.99
N ASP A 352 11.05 -9.90 -9.98
CA ASP A 352 10.28 -10.26 -11.17
C ASP A 352 9.29 -9.14 -11.52
N MET A 353 9.58 -8.39 -12.58
CA MET A 353 8.80 -7.21 -12.96
C MET A 353 7.43 -7.57 -13.56
N VAL A 354 7.19 -8.82 -13.97
CA VAL A 354 5.85 -9.30 -14.33
C VAL A 354 5.02 -9.48 -13.06
N ALA A 355 5.60 -10.12 -12.04
CA ALA A 355 4.95 -10.29 -10.74
C ALA A 355 4.73 -8.96 -10.00
N VAL A 356 5.67 -8.00 -10.07
CA VAL A 356 5.47 -6.62 -9.57
C VAL A 356 4.29 -5.94 -10.28
N SER A 357 4.19 -6.07 -11.61
CA SER A 357 3.07 -5.53 -12.39
C SER A 357 1.74 -6.19 -12.06
N GLN A 358 1.73 -7.50 -11.82
CA GLN A 358 0.55 -8.25 -11.37
C GLN A 358 0.10 -7.85 -9.95
N LEU A 359 1.04 -7.72 -9.01
CA LEU A 359 0.77 -7.25 -7.65
C LEU A 359 0.23 -5.81 -7.64
N GLN A 360 0.82 -4.92 -8.45
CA GLN A 360 0.29 -3.55 -8.61
C GLN A 360 -1.15 -3.54 -9.17
N GLN A 361 -1.47 -4.43 -10.11
CA GLN A 361 -2.83 -4.56 -10.64
C GLN A 361 -3.81 -5.14 -9.61
N ILE A 362 -3.39 -6.14 -8.82
CA ILE A 362 -4.17 -6.69 -7.70
C ILE A 362 -4.49 -5.60 -6.68
N LEU A 363 -3.49 -4.88 -6.18
CA LEU A 363 -3.68 -3.89 -5.11
C LEU A 363 -4.57 -2.71 -5.55
N LEU A 364 -4.51 -2.33 -6.83
CA LEU A 364 -5.33 -1.29 -7.43
C LEU A 364 -6.72 -1.76 -7.91
N ALA A 365 -7.02 -3.07 -7.87
CA ALA A 365 -8.33 -3.58 -8.24
C ALA A 365 -9.40 -3.15 -7.23
N ALA A 366 -10.64 -3.00 -7.71
CA ALA A 366 -11.81 -2.80 -6.85
C ALA A 366 -12.14 -4.10 -6.09
N TYR A 367 -12.71 -3.98 -4.89
CA TYR A 367 -13.17 -5.15 -4.13
C TYR A 367 -14.61 -5.48 -4.54
N ASP A 368 -14.75 -6.09 -5.72
CA ASP A 368 -16.02 -6.53 -6.30
C ASP A 368 -15.92 -7.94 -6.91
N GLU A 369 -16.98 -8.36 -7.60
CA GLU A 369 -17.12 -9.70 -8.18
C GLU A 369 -16.76 -9.75 -9.69
N ASP A 370 -16.23 -8.66 -10.26
CA ASP A 370 -15.83 -8.62 -11.67
C ASP A 370 -14.65 -9.58 -11.91
N PRO A 371 -14.46 -10.15 -13.12
CA PRO A 371 -13.26 -10.91 -13.47
C PRO A 371 -11.93 -10.14 -13.26
N THR A 372 -11.97 -8.81 -13.25
CA THR A 372 -10.85 -7.91 -12.92
C THR A 372 -10.85 -7.41 -11.47
N GLY A 373 -11.90 -7.73 -10.70
CA GLY A 373 -12.02 -7.45 -9.27
C GLY A 373 -10.99 -8.20 -8.42
N PHE A 374 -10.64 -7.64 -7.27
CA PHE A 374 -9.49 -8.01 -6.43
C PHE A 374 -9.31 -9.52 -6.27
N VAL A 375 -10.32 -10.23 -5.76
CA VAL A 375 -10.23 -11.67 -5.41
C VAL A 375 -10.07 -12.54 -6.66
N ASN A 376 -10.74 -12.19 -7.76
CA ASN A 376 -10.66 -12.91 -9.03
C ASN A 376 -9.31 -12.71 -9.70
N LEU A 377 -8.80 -11.47 -9.68
CA LEU A 377 -7.48 -11.13 -10.22
C LEU A 377 -6.34 -11.80 -9.44
N PHE A 378 -6.45 -11.84 -8.10
CA PHE A 378 -5.53 -12.54 -7.21
C PHE A 378 -5.44 -14.03 -7.55
N ASN A 379 -6.59 -14.72 -7.60
CA ASN A 379 -6.67 -16.13 -7.95
C ASN A 379 -6.17 -16.41 -9.38
N THR A 380 -6.47 -15.51 -10.33
CA THR A 380 -6.04 -15.63 -11.73
C THR A 380 -4.52 -15.57 -11.83
N TYR A 381 -3.87 -14.54 -11.27
CA TYR A 381 -2.42 -14.41 -11.41
C TYR A 381 -1.63 -15.44 -10.61
N LEU A 382 -2.09 -15.87 -9.42
CA LEU A 382 -1.42 -16.95 -8.68
C LEU A 382 -1.45 -18.30 -9.41
N LYS A 383 -2.51 -18.57 -10.18
CA LYS A 383 -2.72 -19.79 -10.97
C LYS A 383 -2.36 -19.63 -12.45
N THR A 384 -1.67 -18.55 -12.83
CA THR A 384 -1.16 -18.33 -14.19
C THR A 384 0.37 -18.29 -14.16
N ASP A 385 1.01 -19.15 -14.95
CA ASP A 385 2.46 -19.15 -15.14
C ASP A 385 2.90 -17.80 -15.76
N PRO A 386 3.81 -17.04 -15.11
CA PRO A 386 4.11 -15.66 -15.52
C PRO A 386 4.95 -15.56 -16.80
N VAL A 387 5.51 -16.67 -17.31
CA VAL A 387 6.36 -16.71 -18.51
C VAL A 387 5.57 -17.15 -19.75
N THR A 388 4.64 -18.09 -19.58
CA THR A 388 3.89 -18.75 -20.66
C THR A 388 2.42 -18.33 -20.74
N GLY A 389 1.86 -17.78 -19.66
CA GLY A 389 0.43 -17.47 -19.55
C GLY A 389 -0.47 -18.70 -19.40
N ALA A 390 0.11 -19.88 -19.12
CA ALA A 390 -0.65 -21.12 -18.95
C ALA A 390 -1.33 -21.18 -17.57
N LEU A 391 -2.55 -21.75 -17.52
CA LEU A 391 -3.27 -21.96 -16.27
C LEU A 391 -2.79 -23.23 -15.54
N CYS A 392 -2.70 -23.13 -14.22
CA CYS A 392 -2.16 -24.14 -13.32
C CYS A 392 -3.26 -24.69 -12.38
N VAL A 393 -3.16 -25.98 -12.02
CA VAL A 393 -4.09 -26.64 -11.08
C VAL A 393 -3.89 -26.16 -9.64
N SER A 394 -2.66 -25.74 -9.31
CA SER A 394 -2.26 -25.15 -8.04
C SER A 394 -1.41 -23.90 -8.29
N THR A 395 -1.08 -23.17 -7.24
CA THR A 395 -0.30 -21.93 -7.30
C THR A 395 1.08 -22.16 -7.91
N CYS A 396 1.33 -21.55 -9.07
CA CYS A 396 2.55 -21.73 -9.86
C CYS A 396 3.33 -20.43 -10.05
N ASN A 397 2.67 -19.27 -9.87
CA ASN A 397 3.31 -17.96 -9.88
C ASN A 397 4.03 -17.71 -8.54
N THR A 398 5.10 -18.45 -8.32
CA THR A 398 5.93 -18.32 -7.12
C THR A 398 6.59 -16.95 -6.96
N PRO A 399 6.99 -16.20 -8.01
CA PRO A 399 7.49 -14.84 -7.84
C PRO A 399 6.43 -13.87 -7.27
N LEU A 400 5.15 -14.02 -7.66
CA LEU A 400 4.06 -13.23 -7.08
C LEU A 400 3.80 -13.61 -5.62
N LEU A 401 3.75 -14.90 -5.29
CA LEU A 401 3.57 -15.36 -3.91
C LEU A 401 4.73 -14.92 -3.00
N GLU A 402 5.96 -14.93 -3.51
CA GLU A 402 7.14 -14.42 -2.79
C GLU A 402 7.05 -12.91 -2.58
N LEU A 403 6.70 -12.12 -3.61
CA LEU A 403 6.46 -10.68 -3.44
C LEU A 403 5.32 -10.38 -2.46
N ILE A 404 4.31 -11.24 -2.34
CA ILE A 404 3.26 -11.11 -1.32
C ILE A 404 3.84 -11.36 0.09
N ARG A 405 4.66 -12.39 0.27
CA ARG A 405 5.19 -12.86 1.56
C ARG A 405 6.41 -12.11 2.10
N THR A 406 7.29 -11.62 1.24
CA THR A 406 8.58 -10.99 1.61
C THR A 406 8.85 -9.70 0.84
N GLY A 407 7.91 -9.25 0.01
CA GLY A 407 8.09 -8.09 -0.86
C GLY A 407 8.23 -6.77 -0.11
N GLY A 408 7.75 -6.64 1.14
CA GLY A 408 8.08 -5.49 1.98
C GLY A 408 9.59 -5.40 2.22
N ALA A 409 10.14 -6.38 2.94
CA ALA A 409 11.57 -6.48 3.22
C ALA A 409 12.43 -6.41 1.93
N THR A 410 12.02 -7.11 0.86
CA THR A 410 12.75 -7.18 -0.42
C THR A 410 12.73 -5.87 -1.21
N ARG A 411 11.70 -5.02 -1.04
CA ARG A 411 11.68 -3.66 -1.64
C ARG A 411 12.65 -2.70 -0.94
N GLY A 412 13.17 -3.05 0.24
CA GLY A 412 13.90 -2.12 1.10
C GLY A 412 12.97 -1.07 1.73
N ILE A 413 11.67 -1.37 1.81
CA ILE A 413 10.66 -0.60 2.55
C ILE A 413 9.65 -1.65 3.04
N PRO A 414 9.79 -2.19 4.27
CA PRO A 414 8.78 -3.09 4.82
C PRO A 414 7.44 -2.37 4.83
N ASN A 415 6.36 -3.09 4.51
CA ASN A 415 5.03 -2.62 4.88
C ASN A 415 4.97 -2.66 6.43
N GLU A 416 4.15 -1.84 7.05
CA GLU A 416 4.11 -1.83 8.50
C GLU A 416 3.43 -3.08 9.07
N ALA A 417 3.89 -3.49 10.25
CA ALA A 417 3.18 -4.47 11.05
C ALA A 417 1.81 -3.88 11.44
N ILE A 418 0.73 -4.47 10.95
CA ILE A 418 -0.64 -4.05 11.27
C ILE A 418 -0.82 -4.19 12.79
N GLN A 419 -1.20 -3.11 13.45
CA GLN A 419 -1.26 -3.04 14.91
C GLN A 419 -2.56 -3.67 15.45
N ILE A 420 -2.58 -4.99 15.44
CA ILE A 420 -3.69 -5.83 15.91
C ILE A 420 -4.09 -5.45 17.34
N THR A 421 -5.30 -4.93 17.51
CA THR A 421 -5.79 -4.36 18.77
C THR A 421 -7.04 -5.09 19.26
N PRO A 422 -7.01 -5.76 20.43
CA PRO A 422 -8.21 -6.30 21.06
C PRO A 422 -9.15 -5.18 21.51
N ILE A 423 -10.41 -5.23 21.08
CA ILE A 423 -11.44 -4.24 21.43
C ILE A 423 -12.72 -4.91 21.97
N ASN A 424 -13.55 -4.12 22.65
CA ASN A 424 -14.97 -4.40 22.84
C ASN A 424 -15.74 -3.33 22.07
N ALA A 425 -16.47 -3.73 21.03
CA ALA A 425 -17.30 -2.83 20.22
C ALA A 425 -18.77 -2.94 20.64
N ASP A 426 -19.54 -1.85 20.50
CA ASP A 426 -21.00 -1.91 20.67
C ASP A 426 -21.60 -2.67 19.48
N VAL A 427 -22.47 -3.65 19.73
CA VAL A 427 -23.06 -4.48 18.65
C VAL A 427 -23.84 -3.62 17.64
N THR A 428 -24.34 -2.46 18.07
CA THR A 428 -25.01 -1.47 17.21
C THR A 428 -24.10 -0.48 16.49
N SER A 429 -22.80 -0.38 16.79
CA SER A 429 -21.88 0.49 16.04
C SER A 429 -21.28 -0.19 14.80
N LEU A 430 -21.21 -1.53 14.80
CA LEU A 430 -20.57 -2.31 13.74
C LEU A 430 -21.34 -2.27 12.42
N ILE A 431 -20.63 -1.97 11.33
CA ILE A 431 -21.16 -1.97 9.96
C ILE A 431 -20.70 -3.24 9.22
N PRO A 432 -21.61 -4.09 8.72
CA PRO A 432 -21.24 -5.29 7.98
C PRO A 432 -20.68 -4.93 6.59
N THR A 433 -19.57 -5.55 6.21
CA THR A 433 -18.98 -5.38 4.88
C THR A 433 -19.57 -6.29 3.81
N GLN A 434 -20.50 -7.16 4.23
CA GLN A 434 -21.12 -8.21 3.43
C GLN A 434 -22.62 -7.95 3.28
N ASN A 435 -23.18 -8.20 2.09
CA ASN A 435 -24.60 -8.02 1.81
C ASN A 435 -25.50 -9.23 2.22
N GLU A 436 -24.89 -10.40 2.48
CA GLU A 436 -25.54 -11.71 2.65
C GLU A 436 -25.32 -12.31 4.06
N VAL A 437 -26.13 -11.92 5.03
CA VAL A 437 -26.01 -12.44 6.40
C VAL A 437 -27.04 -13.55 6.63
N ASP A 438 -26.57 -14.78 6.48
CA ASP A 438 -27.31 -16.04 6.57
C ASP A 438 -28.04 -16.21 7.91
N VAL A 439 -29.37 -16.41 7.88
CA VAL A 439 -30.24 -16.51 9.06
C VAL A 439 -29.82 -17.67 9.96
N ASP A 440 -29.67 -18.87 9.40
CA ASP A 440 -29.37 -20.08 10.16
C ASP A 440 -28.00 -19.98 10.82
N LYS A 441 -26.99 -19.54 10.08
CA LYS A 441 -25.63 -19.35 10.63
C LYS A 441 -25.59 -18.27 11.71
N SER A 442 -26.53 -17.32 11.70
CA SER A 442 -26.65 -16.27 12.71
C SER A 442 -27.34 -16.78 13.98
N ILE A 443 -28.56 -17.31 13.88
CA ILE A 443 -29.43 -17.54 15.04
C ILE A 443 -29.53 -18.99 15.50
N LYS A 444 -29.11 -19.99 14.71
CA LYS A 444 -29.21 -21.41 15.12
C LYS A 444 -28.48 -21.70 16.43
N TYR A 445 -27.24 -21.24 16.56
CA TYR A 445 -26.43 -21.54 17.75
C TYR A 445 -27.05 -21.00 19.06
N PRO A 446 -27.40 -19.69 19.19
CA PRO A 446 -28.09 -19.22 20.39
C PRO A 446 -29.51 -19.78 20.56
N LEU A 447 -30.25 -20.05 19.48
CA LEU A 447 -31.60 -20.64 19.60
C LEU A 447 -31.62 -22.15 19.90
N GLN A 448 -30.45 -22.81 19.96
CA GLN A 448 -30.31 -24.23 20.32
C GLN A 448 -29.41 -24.46 21.55
N ASN A 449 -28.92 -23.41 22.20
CA ASN A 449 -28.08 -23.50 23.39
C ASN A 449 -28.54 -22.49 24.46
N ALA A 450 -29.15 -22.99 25.52
CA ALA A 450 -29.77 -22.16 26.56
C ALA A 450 -28.74 -21.30 27.33
N ASP A 451 -27.60 -21.88 27.72
CA ASP A 451 -26.54 -21.17 28.44
C ASP A 451 -25.97 -19.99 27.62
N GLN A 452 -25.77 -20.22 26.30
CA GLN A 452 -25.29 -19.19 25.39
C GLN A 452 -26.33 -18.09 25.14
N LEU A 453 -27.61 -18.47 25.07
CA LEU A 453 -28.72 -17.53 24.95
C LEU A 453 -28.86 -16.65 26.20
N GLU A 454 -28.73 -17.25 27.39
CA GLU A 454 -28.79 -16.55 28.67
C GLU A 454 -27.65 -15.51 28.73
N ALA A 455 -26.42 -15.92 28.41
CA ALA A 455 -25.28 -14.99 28.31
C ALA A 455 -25.52 -13.86 27.29
N TYR A 456 -26.03 -14.17 26.09
CA TYR A 456 -26.32 -13.13 25.09
C TYR A 456 -27.43 -12.17 25.53
N LEU A 457 -28.46 -12.64 26.23
CA LEU A 457 -29.53 -11.81 26.77
C LEU A 457 -29.10 -10.99 27.99
N GLN A 458 -28.20 -11.49 28.84
CA GLN A 458 -27.58 -10.70 29.91
C GLN A 458 -26.65 -9.62 29.34
N GLY A 459 -25.93 -9.92 28.25
CA GLY A 459 -25.12 -8.96 27.50
C GLY A 459 -23.80 -8.61 28.19
N GLY A 460 -23.47 -7.32 28.27
CA GLY A 460 -22.11 -6.88 28.59
C GLY A 460 -21.14 -7.18 27.44
N ALA A 461 -19.85 -7.35 27.74
CA ALA A 461 -18.82 -7.67 26.74
C ALA A 461 -18.76 -9.18 26.47
N LEU A 462 -19.40 -9.62 25.39
CA LEU A 462 -19.53 -11.01 25.01
C LEU A 462 -18.30 -11.49 24.22
N VAL A 463 -17.79 -12.67 24.55
CA VAL A 463 -16.81 -13.41 23.74
C VAL A 463 -17.57 -14.47 22.93
N PRO A 464 -17.76 -14.29 21.61
CA PRO A 464 -18.49 -15.26 20.78
C PRO A 464 -17.70 -16.55 20.54
N GLY A 465 -18.38 -17.57 20.01
CA GLY A 465 -17.81 -18.87 19.63
C GLY A 465 -16.84 -18.76 18.45
N GLY A 466 -15.60 -18.35 18.73
CA GLY A 466 -14.60 -17.98 17.74
C GLY A 466 -14.58 -16.48 17.46
N SER A 467 -13.46 -15.99 16.93
CA SER A 467 -13.15 -14.57 16.81
C SER A 467 -14.06 -13.81 15.83
N ILE A 468 -14.04 -12.48 15.96
CA ILE A 468 -14.55 -11.52 14.98
C ILE A 468 -13.39 -10.58 14.66
N VAL A 469 -13.21 -10.26 13.38
CA VAL A 469 -12.20 -9.30 12.92
C VAL A 469 -12.91 -8.01 12.54
N THR A 470 -12.42 -6.87 13.03
CA THR A 470 -12.93 -5.54 12.70
C THR A 470 -11.84 -4.62 12.15
N ALA A 471 -12.23 -3.46 11.61
CA ALA A 471 -11.30 -2.41 11.24
C ALA A 471 -11.90 -1.02 11.50
N ASP A 472 -11.02 -0.02 11.49
CA ASP A 472 -11.26 1.38 11.86
C ASP A 472 -11.88 1.53 13.26
N GLY A 473 -11.26 0.88 14.26
CA GLY A 473 -11.61 1.02 15.67
C GLY A 473 -12.95 0.39 16.05
N GLY A 474 -13.32 -0.72 15.39
CA GLY A 474 -14.64 -1.34 15.53
C GLY A 474 -15.73 -0.63 14.73
N THR A 475 -15.40 -0.10 13.55
CA THR A 475 -16.41 0.45 12.63
C THR A 475 -16.87 -0.59 11.61
N TYR A 476 -15.96 -1.36 11.01
CA TYR A 476 -16.27 -2.30 9.93
C TYR A 476 -16.04 -3.75 10.36
N ILE A 477 -16.95 -4.66 10.03
CA ILE A 477 -16.79 -6.12 10.26
C ILE A 477 -16.04 -6.74 9.08
N VAL A 478 -14.81 -7.22 9.29
CA VAL A 478 -13.97 -7.83 8.25
C VAL A 478 -14.24 -9.33 8.11
N ASP A 479 -14.40 -10.03 9.24
CA ASP A 479 -14.90 -11.41 9.33
C ASP A 479 -15.72 -11.60 10.61
N GLY A 480 -16.63 -12.56 10.61
CA GLY A 480 -17.47 -12.92 11.76
C GLY A 480 -18.90 -12.39 11.70
N HIS A 481 -19.38 -11.95 10.52
CA HIS A 481 -20.70 -11.31 10.33
C HIS A 481 -21.85 -12.12 10.95
N HIS A 482 -21.86 -13.45 10.79
CA HIS A 482 -22.88 -14.33 11.39
C HIS A 482 -22.84 -14.37 12.93
N ARG A 483 -21.64 -14.24 13.54
CA ARG A 483 -21.48 -14.18 15.01
C ARG A 483 -22.02 -12.84 15.54
N TRP A 484 -21.72 -11.74 14.84
CA TRP A 484 -22.24 -10.42 15.14
C TRP A 484 -23.77 -10.36 15.03
N SER A 485 -24.35 -10.78 13.91
CA SER A 485 -25.79 -10.72 13.67
C SER A 485 -26.56 -11.64 14.61
N GLY A 486 -26.01 -12.81 14.95
CA GLY A 486 -26.55 -13.68 16.00
C GLY A 486 -26.71 -12.94 17.33
N ILE A 487 -25.67 -12.22 17.78
CA ILE A 487 -25.75 -11.39 18.98
C ILE A 487 -26.70 -10.20 18.78
N TYR A 488 -26.67 -9.51 17.64
CA TYR A 488 -27.56 -8.37 17.36
C TYR A 488 -29.04 -8.75 17.46
N VAL A 489 -29.43 -9.87 16.85
CA VAL A 489 -30.82 -10.33 16.81
C VAL A 489 -31.30 -10.79 18.19
N ILE A 490 -30.43 -11.34 19.04
CA ILE A 490 -30.76 -11.68 20.43
C ILE A 490 -30.77 -10.44 21.36
N ASN A 491 -29.75 -9.58 21.26
CA ASN A 491 -29.55 -8.43 22.15
C ASN A 491 -28.68 -7.32 21.50
N PRO A 492 -29.28 -6.29 20.87
CA PRO A 492 -28.54 -5.21 20.21
C PRO A 492 -27.85 -4.22 21.20
N TYR A 493 -28.03 -4.41 22.51
CA TYR A 493 -27.41 -3.60 23.57
C TYR A 493 -26.21 -4.28 24.23
N ALA A 494 -25.78 -5.43 23.71
CA ALA A 494 -24.52 -6.06 24.11
C ALA A 494 -23.30 -5.37 23.47
N GLN A 495 -22.14 -5.62 24.06
CA GLN A 495 -20.84 -5.40 23.45
C GLN A 495 -20.25 -6.73 22.99
N ILE A 496 -19.33 -6.67 22.03
CA ILE A 496 -18.73 -7.85 21.43
C ILE A 496 -17.20 -7.71 21.40
N SER A 497 -16.51 -8.73 21.91
CA SER A 497 -15.05 -8.78 21.89
C SER A 497 -14.58 -9.13 20.48
N ALA A 498 -13.72 -8.28 19.92
CA ALA A 498 -13.23 -8.37 18.56
C ALA A 498 -11.74 -8.05 18.46
N ILE A 499 -11.14 -8.43 17.33
CA ILE A 499 -9.75 -8.17 16.98
C ILE A 499 -9.75 -7.11 15.88
N ASP A 500 -9.31 -5.90 16.18
CA ASP A 500 -9.31 -4.78 15.23
C ASP A 500 -7.98 -4.66 14.48
N LEU A 501 -8.05 -4.45 13.17
CA LEU A 501 -6.89 -4.20 12.31
C LEU A 501 -6.35 -2.76 12.40
N GLY A 502 -7.04 -1.86 13.11
CA GLY A 502 -6.69 -0.45 13.17
C GLY A 502 -7.21 0.36 11.98
N TYR A 503 -6.57 1.50 11.68
CA TYR A 503 -7.06 2.47 10.70
C TYR A 503 -6.96 1.96 9.25
N VAL A 504 -8.11 1.95 8.57
CA VAL A 504 -8.24 1.67 7.14
C VAL A 504 -8.89 2.86 6.41
N PRO A 505 -8.51 3.17 5.15
CA PRO A 505 -9.14 4.26 4.39
C PRO A 505 -10.64 4.04 4.15
N ASN A 506 -11.04 2.77 4.03
CA ASN A 506 -12.42 2.31 3.92
C ASN A 506 -12.48 0.79 4.17
N ALA A 507 -13.70 0.26 4.26
CA ALA A 507 -13.95 -1.15 4.52
C ALA A 507 -13.45 -2.15 3.45
N GLN A 508 -13.41 -1.76 2.17
CA GLN A 508 -12.92 -2.64 1.10
C GLN A 508 -11.40 -2.85 1.21
N GLU A 509 -10.65 -1.84 1.64
CA GLU A 509 -9.21 -1.99 1.93
C GLU A 509 -8.96 -2.93 3.12
N ALA A 510 -9.81 -2.92 4.16
CA ALA A 510 -9.73 -3.91 5.24
C ALA A 510 -9.96 -5.35 4.75
N LEU A 511 -10.88 -5.54 3.81
CA LEU A 511 -11.09 -6.83 3.16
C LEU A 511 -9.87 -7.23 2.32
N LYS A 512 -9.22 -6.30 1.59
CA LYS A 512 -7.96 -6.57 0.90
C LYS A 512 -6.86 -7.00 1.86
N GLU A 513 -6.63 -6.25 2.93
CA GLU A 513 -5.62 -6.53 3.97
C GLU A 513 -5.77 -7.94 4.54
N MET A 514 -7.01 -8.32 4.89
CA MET A 514 -7.33 -9.66 5.37
C MET A 514 -7.11 -10.75 4.30
N GLN A 515 -7.56 -10.52 3.06
CA GLN A 515 -7.34 -11.48 1.98
C GLN A 515 -5.85 -11.63 1.61
N VAL A 516 -5.02 -10.58 1.71
CA VAL A 516 -3.57 -10.70 1.47
C VAL A 516 -2.93 -11.65 2.47
N SER A 517 -3.30 -11.59 3.76
CA SER A 517 -2.81 -12.56 4.75
C SER A 517 -3.28 -13.99 4.45
N ILE A 518 -4.52 -14.17 3.98
CA ILE A 518 -5.07 -15.48 3.57
C ILE A 518 -4.31 -16.03 2.36
N ALA A 519 -4.03 -15.20 1.35
CA ALA A 519 -3.25 -15.60 0.19
C ALA A 519 -1.77 -15.86 0.52
N ALA A 520 -1.19 -15.12 1.47
CA ALA A 520 0.15 -15.38 1.96
C ALA A 520 0.23 -16.72 2.68
N GLU A 521 -0.76 -17.07 3.50
CA GLU A 521 -0.81 -18.36 4.19
C GLU A 521 -1.11 -19.51 3.23
N GLN A 522 -2.32 -19.53 2.66
CA GLN A 522 -2.85 -20.66 1.88
C GLN A 522 -2.30 -20.74 0.46
N GLY A 523 -1.73 -19.65 -0.07
CA GLY A 523 -1.27 -19.55 -1.46
C GLY A 523 -2.39 -19.34 -2.48
N TYR A 524 -3.65 -19.11 -2.07
CA TYR A 524 -4.80 -18.81 -2.93
C TYR A 524 -5.93 -18.17 -2.10
N LEU A 525 -7.00 -17.70 -2.76
CA LEU A 525 -8.21 -17.22 -2.08
C LEU A 525 -9.39 -18.18 -2.33
N ASN A 526 -10.06 -18.62 -1.26
CA ASN A 526 -11.28 -19.40 -1.39
C ASN A 526 -12.44 -18.52 -1.90
N VAL A 527 -13.13 -18.99 -2.94
CA VAL A 527 -14.42 -18.43 -3.37
C VAL A 527 -15.47 -19.53 -3.24
N GLN A 528 -16.52 -19.27 -2.45
CA GLN A 528 -17.57 -20.25 -2.15
C GLN A 528 -18.92 -19.77 -2.69
N THR A 529 -19.58 -20.54 -3.57
CA THR A 529 -21.01 -20.34 -3.81
C THR A 529 -21.79 -20.81 -2.58
N VAL A 530 -22.68 -19.97 -2.05
CA VAL A 530 -23.41 -20.24 -0.81
C VAL A 530 -24.85 -19.79 -0.98
N GLN A 531 -25.79 -20.56 -0.43
CA GLN A 531 -27.21 -20.26 -0.54
C GLN A 531 -27.88 -20.46 0.82
N GLY A 532 -28.67 -19.48 1.23
CA GLY A 532 -29.39 -19.44 2.51
C GLY A 532 -30.32 -18.22 2.54
N GLN A 533 -31.24 -18.16 3.50
CA GLN A 533 -32.05 -16.96 3.70
C GLN A 533 -31.19 -15.86 4.33
N ASN A 534 -31.34 -14.62 3.88
CA ASN A 534 -30.52 -13.48 4.32
C ASN A 534 -31.32 -12.58 5.29
N LEU A 535 -30.77 -12.28 6.48
CA LEU A 535 -31.39 -11.42 7.49
C LEU A 535 -31.73 -10.02 6.98
N PHE A 536 -31.10 -9.53 5.91
CA PHE A 536 -31.47 -8.24 5.29
C PHE A 536 -32.70 -8.31 4.37
N THR A 537 -33.07 -9.48 3.83
CA THR A 537 -34.13 -9.62 2.80
C THR A 537 -35.24 -10.62 3.12
N ILE A 538 -35.06 -11.52 4.09
CA ILE A 538 -36.08 -12.50 4.52
C ILE A 538 -37.39 -11.80 4.94
N SER A 539 -38.55 -12.43 4.68
CA SER A 539 -39.85 -11.95 5.15
C SER A 539 -40.04 -12.21 6.65
N LYS A 540 -41.06 -11.59 7.29
CA LYS A 540 -41.37 -11.92 8.68
C LYS A 540 -41.86 -13.37 8.81
N ASP A 541 -42.75 -13.81 7.92
CA ASP A 541 -43.39 -15.12 8.01
C ASP A 541 -42.36 -16.26 7.84
N ASP A 542 -41.37 -16.08 6.95
CA ASP A 542 -40.23 -16.99 6.80
C ASP A 542 -39.34 -16.98 8.06
N PHE A 543 -39.02 -15.80 8.60
CA PHE A 543 -38.18 -15.66 9.79
C PHE A 543 -38.84 -16.24 11.05
N ASP A 544 -40.12 -15.96 11.28
CA ASP A 544 -40.93 -16.52 12.35
C ASP A 544 -40.97 -18.05 12.26
N THR A 545 -41.15 -18.58 11.05
CA THR A 545 -41.10 -20.03 10.78
C THR A 545 -39.74 -20.60 11.14
N GLN A 546 -38.64 -19.95 10.72
CA GLN A 546 -37.29 -20.43 10.97
C GLN A 546 -36.89 -20.35 12.46
N VAL A 547 -37.29 -19.30 13.19
CA VAL A 547 -37.14 -19.22 14.65
C VAL A 547 -37.82 -20.40 15.34
N ALA A 548 -39.06 -20.73 14.95
CA ALA A 548 -39.80 -21.84 15.53
C ALA A 548 -39.16 -23.20 15.21
N LEU A 549 -38.70 -23.41 13.96
CA LEU A 549 -38.01 -24.63 13.54
C LEU A 549 -36.66 -24.82 14.25
N LEU A 550 -35.87 -23.75 14.40
CA LEU A 550 -34.55 -23.83 15.04
C LEU A 550 -34.68 -24.12 16.54
N ILE A 551 -35.58 -23.45 17.26
CA ILE A 551 -35.84 -23.73 18.68
C ILE A 551 -36.36 -25.17 18.86
N ALA A 552 -37.36 -25.59 18.07
CA ALA A 552 -37.93 -26.94 18.17
C ALA A 552 -36.98 -28.08 17.75
N GLY A 553 -35.94 -27.75 16.96
CA GLY A 553 -34.91 -28.68 16.51
C GLY A 553 -33.61 -28.67 17.34
N GLY A 554 -33.60 -28.01 18.51
CA GLY A 554 -32.51 -28.09 19.49
C GLY A 554 -32.71 -29.22 20.50
N ASP A 555 -31.67 -29.54 21.29
CA ASP A 555 -31.70 -30.66 22.24
C ASP A 555 -32.63 -30.42 23.46
N ASP A 556 -32.75 -29.17 23.91
CA ASP A 556 -33.76 -28.77 24.92
C ASP A 556 -34.47 -27.45 24.52
N PRO A 557 -35.58 -27.55 23.76
CA PRO A 557 -36.40 -26.39 23.39
C PRO A 557 -37.08 -25.72 24.60
N ALA A 558 -37.26 -26.44 25.72
CA ALA A 558 -37.93 -25.92 26.90
C ALA A 558 -37.00 -25.04 27.75
N ALA A 559 -35.71 -25.41 27.87
CA ALA A 559 -34.69 -24.56 28.46
C ALA A 559 -34.52 -23.24 27.69
N VAL A 560 -34.47 -23.30 26.36
CA VAL A 560 -34.41 -22.11 25.49
C VAL A 560 -35.60 -21.17 25.71
N MET A 561 -36.83 -21.72 25.75
CA MET A 561 -38.03 -20.91 26.04
C MET A 561 -38.08 -20.39 27.48
N LYS A 562 -37.54 -21.13 28.46
CA LYS A 562 -37.41 -20.66 29.86
C LYS A 562 -36.47 -19.46 29.95
N VAL A 563 -35.32 -19.49 29.29
CA VAL A 563 -34.35 -18.38 29.29
C VAL A 563 -35.00 -17.10 28.73
N PHE A 564 -35.78 -17.18 27.64
CA PHE A 564 -36.57 -16.05 27.14
C PHE A 564 -37.64 -15.54 28.13
N ALA A 565 -38.23 -16.42 28.92
CA ALA A 565 -39.19 -16.03 29.96
C ALA A 565 -38.50 -15.33 31.15
N ASP A 566 -37.35 -15.81 31.59
CA ASP A 566 -36.64 -15.25 32.75
C ASP A 566 -35.91 -13.92 32.40
N GLU A 567 -35.15 -13.90 31.31
CA GLU A 567 -34.30 -12.75 30.92
C GLU A 567 -35.06 -11.62 30.20
N ARG A 568 -36.27 -11.90 29.68
CA ARG A 568 -37.06 -10.95 28.87
C ARG A 568 -38.57 -10.95 29.11
N ASN A 569 -39.10 -11.81 29.98
CA ASN A 569 -40.55 -11.98 30.19
C ASN A 569 -41.33 -12.36 28.91
N LEU A 570 -40.69 -13.13 28.01
CA LEU A 570 -41.28 -13.58 26.74
C LEU A 570 -41.74 -15.04 26.88
N THR A 571 -42.98 -15.22 27.33
CA THR A 571 -43.54 -16.53 27.73
C THR A 571 -44.12 -17.37 26.58
N THR A 572 -44.17 -16.84 25.35
CA THR A 572 -44.78 -17.50 24.19
C THR A 572 -43.88 -17.36 22.95
N MET A 573 -43.97 -18.33 22.03
CA MET A 573 -43.20 -18.31 20.77
C MET A 573 -43.43 -17.01 19.98
N THR A 574 -44.67 -16.51 19.91
CA THR A 574 -44.99 -15.24 19.23
C THR A 574 -44.37 -14.02 19.89
N GLN A 575 -44.20 -14.00 21.21
CA GLN A 575 -43.45 -12.94 21.90
C GLN A 575 -41.96 -12.98 21.56
N VAL A 576 -41.37 -14.18 21.50
CA VAL A 576 -39.97 -14.39 21.09
C VAL A 576 -39.77 -13.98 19.63
N GLN A 577 -40.56 -14.52 18.71
CA GLN A 577 -40.55 -14.18 17.28
C GLN A 577 -40.62 -12.67 17.03
N ASN A 578 -41.56 -11.98 17.69
CA ASN A 578 -41.70 -10.53 17.56
C ASN A 578 -40.50 -9.76 18.14
N TYR A 579 -39.98 -10.14 19.31
CA TYR A 579 -38.80 -9.51 19.90
C TYR A 579 -37.56 -9.63 18.98
N LEU A 580 -37.30 -10.83 18.47
CA LEU A 580 -36.19 -11.08 17.54
C LEU A 580 -36.40 -10.34 16.20
N TRP A 581 -37.63 -10.27 15.70
CA TRP A 581 -37.95 -9.54 14.47
C TRP A 581 -37.76 -8.02 14.60
N GLU A 582 -38.15 -7.40 15.72
CA GLU A 582 -37.87 -5.97 15.95
C GLU A 582 -36.35 -5.69 15.98
N ASN A 583 -35.53 -6.63 16.51
CA ASN A 583 -34.07 -6.52 16.43
C ASN A 583 -33.56 -6.67 14.98
N VAL A 584 -34.15 -7.54 14.16
CA VAL A 584 -33.85 -7.62 12.71
C VAL A 584 -34.22 -6.32 11.99
N LEU A 585 -35.40 -5.74 12.26
CA LEU A 585 -35.80 -4.45 11.70
C LEU A 585 -34.84 -3.32 12.11
N ARG A 586 -34.42 -3.30 13.38
CA ARG A 586 -33.40 -2.36 13.89
C ARG A 586 -32.07 -2.54 13.15
N MET A 587 -31.61 -3.77 12.95
CA MET A 587 -30.38 -4.07 12.20
C MET A 587 -30.47 -3.55 10.76
N ARG A 588 -31.60 -3.80 10.08
CA ARG A 588 -31.87 -3.28 8.73
C ARG A 588 -31.94 -1.75 8.69
N GLN A 589 -32.36 -1.09 9.77
CA GLN A 589 -32.46 0.37 9.80
C GLN A 589 -31.12 1.08 10.01
N PHE A 590 -30.25 0.56 10.88
CA PHE A 590 -29.06 1.28 11.35
C PHE A 590 -27.72 0.66 10.91
N ASN A 591 -27.70 -0.62 10.54
CA ASN A 591 -26.47 -1.38 10.25
C ASN A 591 -26.55 -1.99 8.84
N GLN A 592 -26.91 -1.15 7.86
CA GLN A 592 -26.90 -1.50 6.44
C GLN A 592 -25.49 -1.92 5.98
N PRO A 593 -25.37 -2.88 5.05
CA PRO A 593 -24.09 -3.23 4.45
C PRO A 593 -23.41 -2.05 3.76
N ILE A 594 -22.07 -2.09 3.67
CA ILE A 594 -21.31 -1.08 2.93
C ILE A 594 -21.79 -0.96 1.47
N THR A 595 -21.70 0.24 0.90
CA THR A 595 -21.95 0.43 -0.53
C THR A 595 -20.92 -0.38 -1.34
N GLY A 596 -21.38 -1.25 -2.24
CA GLY A 596 -20.52 -2.16 -2.98
C GLY A 596 -20.16 -3.46 -2.23
N ALA A 597 -20.81 -3.77 -1.09
CA ALA A 597 -20.66 -5.05 -0.41
C ALA A 597 -20.93 -6.23 -1.35
N THR A 598 -20.01 -7.20 -1.38
CA THR A 598 -20.10 -8.43 -2.19
C THR A 598 -20.83 -9.56 -1.44
N SER A 599 -21.20 -10.59 -2.20
CA SER A 599 -21.78 -11.85 -1.71
C SER A 599 -20.82 -12.62 -0.81
N ARG A 600 -21.33 -13.63 -0.07
CA ARG A 600 -20.53 -14.45 0.85
C ARG A 600 -19.32 -15.10 0.18
N GLY A 601 -19.40 -15.40 -1.12
CA GLY A 601 -18.32 -16.04 -1.86
C GLY A 601 -17.04 -15.22 -1.93
N TYR A 602 -17.11 -13.91 -1.75
CA TYR A 602 -15.98 -12.99 -1.82
C TYR A 602 -15.52 -12.46 -0.46
N MET A 603 -16.05 -12.98 0.66
CA MET A 603 -15.58 -12.63 2.01
C MET A 603 -14.35 -13.44 2.41
N PRO A 604 -13.45 -12.89 3.27
CA PRO A 604 -12.35 -13.63 3.88
C PRO A 604 -12.77 -15.00 4.41
N GLN A 605 -12.08 -16.07 4.00
CA GLN A 605 -12.24 -17.42 4.55
C GLN A 605 -10.90 -17.84 5.20
N PRO A 606 -10.72 -17.64 6.51
CA PRO A 606 -9.56 -18.13 7.26
C PRO A 606 -9.35 -19.64 7.11
N PRO A 607 -8.12 -20.15 7.34
CA PRO A 607 -7.87 -21.60 7.36
C PRO A 607 -8.55 -22.26 8.57
N ASP A 608 -8.74 -23.58 8.52
CA ASP A 608 -9.34 -24.36 9.62
C ASP A 608 -8.53 -24.27 10.93
N GLU A 609 -7.24 -23.92 10.85
CA GLU A 609 -6.35 -23.64 11.99
C GLU A 609 -6.64 -22.30 12.70
N GLY A 610 -7.55 -21.49 12.14
CA GLY A 610 -8.02 -20.22 12.72
C GLY A 610 -7.24 -18.99 12.26
N LEU A 611 -7.38 -17.89 13.02
CA LEU A 611 -6.78 -16.60 12.67
C LEU A 611 -5.28 -16.50 12.97
N SER A 612 -4.73 -17.34 13.86
CA SER A 612 -3.38 -17.14 14.40
C SER A 612 -2.26 -17.07 13.35
N PRO A 613 -2.24 -17.88 12.26
CA PRO A 613 -1.25 -17.72 11.19
C PRO A 613 -1.42 -16.39 10.44
N LEU A 614 -2.65 -15.98 10.20
CA LEU A 614 -2.98 -14.73 9.47
C LEU A 614 -2.54 -13.49 10.24
N LEU A 615 -2.83 -13.48 11.55
CA LEU A 615 -2.38 -12.40 12.45
C LEU A 615 -0.85 -12.35 12.54
N HIS A 616 -0.17 -13.50 12.54
CA HIS A 616 1.30 -13.52 12.53
C HIS A 616 1.89 -12.85 11.26
N TRP A 617 1.32 -13.12 10.09
CA TRP A 617 1.71 -12.43 8.86
C TRP A 617 1.44 -10.92 8.93
N MET A 618 0.28 -10.52 9.45
CA MET A 618 -0.09 -9.11 9.64
C MET A 618 0.85 -8.36 10.60
N GLU A 619 1.24 -8.99 11.71
CA GLU A 619 2.16 -8.44 12.72
C GLU A 619 3.64 -8.46 12.30
N SER A 620 4.01 -9.13 11.21
CA SER A 620 5.41 -9.25 10.76
C SER A 620 5.93 -8.00 10.01
N GLY A 621 5.07 -7.35 9.22
CA GLY A 621 5.45 -6.30 8.26
C GLY A 621 6.02 -6.81 6.92
N ASP A 622 6.13 -8.13 6.72
CA ASP A 622 6.67 -8.68 5.48
C ASP A 622 5.66 -8.62 4.30
N LEU A 623 4.35 -8.61 4.64
CA LEU A 623 3.22 -8.66 3.69
C LEU A 623 3.15 -7.43 2.77
N SER A 624 3.13 -7.66 1.45
CA SER A 624 2.84 -6.60 0.46
C SER A 624 1.33 -6.35 0.29
N TYR A 625 0.66 -5.89 1.35
CA TYR A 625 -0.81 -5.72 1.39
C TYR A 625 -1.32 -4.36 0.89
N THR A 626 -0.45 -3.36 0.75
CA THR A 626 -0.70 -2.08 0.08
C THR A 626 0.38 -1.78 -0.95
N LEU A 627 0.13 -0.81 -1.82
CA LEU A 627 1.22 -0.05 -2.44
C LEU A 627 2.15 0.54 -1.36
N PRO A 628 3.44 0.75 -1.68
CA PRO A 628 4.37 1.34 -0.72
C PRO A 628 3.96 2.78 -0.34
N VAL A 629 4.48 3.23 0.80
CA VAL A 629 4.57 4.65 1.13
C VAL A 629 5.31 5.37 0.00
N ILE A 630 4.88 6.58 -0.35
CA ILE A 630 5.29 7.29 -1.59
C ILE A 630 6.78 7.15 -1.89
N SER A 631 7.12 6.50 -3.00
CA SER A 631 8.48 6.12 -3.35
C SER A 631 9.17 7.20 -4.20
N TYR A 632 10.22 7.78 -3.64
CA TYR A 632 11.05 8.79 -4.33
C TYR A 632 12.23 8.20 -5.12
N LEU A 633 12.48 6.90 -4.94
CA LEU A 633 13.33 6.07 -5.79
C LEU A 633 12.46 5.18 -6.71
N GLY A 634 13.10 4.39 -7.57
CA GLY A 634 12.44 3.61 -8.62
C GLY A 634 11.39 2.62 -8.09
#